data_AF-A0A830B4T9-F1
#
_entry.id   AF-A0A830B4T9-F1
#
_cell.length_a   1.000
_cell.length_b   1.000
_cell.length_c   1.000
_cell.angle_alpha   90.00
_cell.angle_beta   90.00
_cell.angle_gamma   90.00
#
_symmetry.space_group_name_H-M   'P 1'
#
loop_
_entity.id
_entity.type
_entity.pdbx_description
1 polymer ?
#
loop_
_entity_poly.entity_id
_entity_poly.type
_entity_poly.pdbx_seq_one_letter_code
_entity_poly.pdbx_strand_id
1 'polypeptide(L)'
;MNNTQLVEIQPRELKFKFEVKKQISCVGHLANVTDQYVAFKFKTTSPKMYCVKPHVVTKQAQSSAPPGMLCNDKFLFQATVVPIGTTKDEITRGNFAADSSKTIEEVKLRVTLTSGPNVWLIDEEIKRDDIFEASCTKLDDGTTSWSRTGLNQNVT
;
A
#
# COMPACT_ATOMS: atom_id res chain seq x y z
N MET A 1 4.57 26.67 4.73
CA MET A 1 3.73 25.46 4.91
C MET A 1 4.67 24.28 4.92
N ASN A 2 4.84 23.67 6.08
CA ASN A 2 5.68 22.51 6.35
C ASN A 2 5.04 21.27 5.70
N ASN A 3 5.47 20.95 4.47
CA ASN A 3 5.00 19.77 3.76
C ASN A 3 5.68 18.52 4.37
N THR A 4 5.04 17.91 5.38
CA THR A 4 5.51 16.69 6.07
C THR A 4 5.13 15.41 5.33
N GLN A 5 4.84 15.51 4.02
CA GLN A 5 4.51 14.38 3.18
C GLN A 5 5.79 13.62 2.82
N LEU A 6 5.92 12.39 3.29
CA LEU A 6 7.02 11.48 2.98
C LEU A 6 6.72 10.68 1.71
N VAL A 7 5.46 10.28 1.55
CA VAL A 7 5.05 9.36 0.49
C VAL A 7 3.82 9.86 -0.25
N GLU A 8 3.83 9.77 -1.58
CA GLU A 8 2.65 9.94 -2.41
C GLU A 8 1.98 8.59 -2.69
N ILE A 9 0.66 8.54 -2.47
CA ILE A 9 -0.17 7.36 -2.72
C ILE A 9 -1.26 7.72 -3.71
N GLN A 10 -1.34 6.97 -4.81
CA GLN A 10 -2.42 7.09 -5.79
C GLN A 10 -2.93 5.70 -6.20
N PRO A 11 -4.25 5.47 -6.28
CA PRO A 11 -5.32 6.39 -5.91
C PRO A 11 -5.52 6.47 -4.37
N ARG A 12 -6.06 7.60 -3.88
CA ARG A 12 -6.48 7.73 -2.46
C ARG A 12 -7.75 6.94 -2.09
N GLU A 13 -8.41 6.37 -3.10
CA GLU A 13 -9.57 5.49 -2.99
C GLU A 13 -9.30 4.22 -3.81
N LEU A 14 -9.28 3.07 -3.13
CA LEU A 14 -9.04 1.78 -3.75
C LEU A 14 -10.35 1.26 -4.35
N LYS A 15 -10.50 1.45 -5.66
CA LYS A 15 -11.67 1.01 -6.43
C LYS A 15 -11.44 -0.40 -6.95
N PHE A 16 -12.30 -1.33 -6.57
CA PHE A 16 -12.31 -2.68 -7.10
C PHE A 16 -13.53 -2.90 -7.97
N LYS A 17 -13.33 -3.47 -9.16
CA LYS A 17 -14.42 -4.01 -9.94
C LYS A 17 -14.85 -5.33 -9.30
N PHE A 18 -16.07 -5.38 -8.77
CA PHE A 18 -16.56 -6.53 -8.05
C PHE A 18 -17.07 -7.60 -9.01
N GLU A 19 -16.62 -8.84 -8.81
CA GLU A 19 -17.11 -10.01 -9.53
C GLU A 19 -17.36 -11.15 -8.54
N VAL A 20 -18.57 -11.72 -8.59
CA VAL A 20 -18.97 -12.82 -7.70
C VAL A 20 -18.08 -14.04 -7.96
N LYS A 21 -17.64 -14.70 -6.88
CA LYS A 21 -16.75 -15.89 -6.90
C LYS A 21 -15.39 -15.65 -7.56
N LYS A 22 -14.99 -14.40 -7.79
CA LYS A 22 -13.66 -14.07 -8.31
C LYS A 22 -12.88 -13.19 -7.35
N GLN A 23 -11.57 -13.42 -7.32
CA GLN A 23 -10.65 -12.47 -6.71
C GLN A 23 -10.62 -11.20 -7.56
N ILE A 24 -10.57 -10.05 -6.90
CA ILE A 24 -10.57 -8.74 -7.56
C ILE A 24 -9.32 -7.97 -7.15
N SER A 25 -8.80 -7.12 -8.02
CA SER A 25 -7.56 -6.39 -7.79
C SER A 25 -7.68 -4.91 -8.17
N CYS A 26 -6.91 -4.07 -7.49
CA CYS A 26 -6.64 -2.70 -7.89
C CYS A 26 -5.13 -2.46 -7.88
N VAL A 27 -4.66 -1.66 -8.83
CA VAL A 27 -3.27 -1.21 -8.87
C VAL A 27 -3.17 0.08 -8.06
N GLY A 28 -2.14 0.17 -7.25
CA GLY A 28 -1.79 1.37 -6.50
C GLY A 28 -0.34 1.75 -6.77
N HIS A 29 -0.08 3.04 -6.81
CA HIS A 29 1.23 3.64 -6.92
C HIS A 29 1.65 4.23 -5.58
N LEU A 30 2.90 3.98 -5.21
CA LEU A 30 3.52 4.46 -3.99
C LEU A 30 4.90 5.04 -4.32
N ALA A 31 5.08 6.34 -4.10
CA ALA A 31 6.34 7.02 -4.37
C ALA A 31 6.85 7.75 -3.13
N ASN A 32 8.10 7.50 -2.75
CA ASN A 32 8.79 8.37 -1.80
C ASN A 32 9.11 9.70 -2.50
N VAL A 33 8.56 10.80 -1.99
CA VAL A 33 8.74 12.16 -2.57
C VAL A 33 9.84 12.94 -1.87
N THR A 34 10.65 12.26 -1.05
CA THR A 34 11.74 12.83 -0.27
C THR A 34 13.04 12.09 -0.52
N ASP A 35 14.17 12.72 -0.21
CA ASP A 35 15.49 12.10 -0.25
C ASP A 35 15.80 11.25 1.00
N GLN A 36 14.81 11.03 1.86
CA GLN A 36 14.97 10.31 3.13
C GLN A 36 14.73 8.80 2.95
N TYR A 37 15.31 7.99 3.84
CA TYR A 37 14.96 6.58 3.93
C TYR A 37 13.63 6.44 4.66
N VAL A 38 12.64 5.82 4.01
CA VAL A 38 11.27 5.72 4.53
C VAL A 38 10.86 4.26 4.68
N ALA A 39 10.41 3.91 5.87
CA ALA A 39 9.72 2.65 6.13
C ALA A 39 8.22 2.87 6.12
N PHE A 40 7.45 1.89 5.60
CA PHE A 40 6.00 2.00 5.55
C PHE A 40 5.27 0.70 5.89
N LYS A 41 4.01 0.87 6.31
CA LYS A 41 3.13 -0.20 6.80
C LYS A 41 1.70 0.04 6.31
N PHE A 42 1.04 -1.03 5.89
CA PHE A 42 -0.41 -1.03 5.67
C PHE A 42 -1.12 -1.78 6.80
N LYS A 43 -2.16 -1.16 7.36
CA LYS A 43 -3.15 -1.78 8.24
C LYS A 43 -4.50 -1.77 7.53
N THR A 44 -5.35 -2.75 7.80
CA THR A 44 -6.70 -2.82 7.24
C THR A 44 -7.68 -3.32 8.28
N THR A 45 -8.95 -2.92 8.16
CA THR A 45 -10.04 -3.42 9.00
C THR A 45 -10.42 -4.88 8.70
N SER A 46 -9.97 -5.42 7.56
CA SER A 46 -10.38 -6.74 7.04
C SER A 46 -9.19 -7.58 6.54
N PRO A 47 -8.14 -7.84 7.35
CA PRO A 47 -6.87 -8.41 6.89
C PRO A 47 -6.98 -9.77 6.21
N LYS A 48 -7.94 -10.61 6.61
CA LYS A 48 -8.20 -11.92 5.99
C LYS A 48 -8.71 -11.80 4.55
N MET A 49 -9.33 -10.69 4.20
CA MET A 49 -9.95 -10.47 2.90
C MET A 49 -8.98 -9.86 1.88
N TYR A 50 -7.81 -9.39 2.30
CA TYR A 50 -6.89 -8.66 1.41
C TYR A 50 -5.49 -9.25 1.41
N CYS A 51 -4.88 -9.23 0.23
CA CYS A 51 -3.45 -9.40 0.07
C CYS A 51 -2.89 -8.13 -0.59
N VAL A 52 -2.04 -7.42 0.13
CA VAL A 52 -1.33 -6.23 -0.36
C VAL A 52 -0.01 -6.69 -0.97
N LYS A 53 0.35 -6.13 -2.13
CA LYS A 53 1.65 -6.19 -2.81
C LYS A 53 2.12 -4.74 -3.08
N PRO A 54 3.39 -4.44 -3.41
CA PRO A 54 3.86 -3.06 -3.52
C PRO A 54 3.03 -2.25 -4.54
N HIS A 55 2.60 -2.91 -5.62
CA HIS A 55 1.87 -2.29 -6.73
C HIS A 55 0.41 -2.74 -6.84
N VAL A 56 0.04 -3.83 -6.17
CA VAL A 56 -1.28 -4.46 -6.40
C VAL A 56 -1.91 -4.83 -5.06
N VAL A 57 -3.11 -4.35 -4.82
CA VAL A 57 -3.95 -4.83 -3.72
C VAL A 57 -4.98 -5.77 -4.30
N THR A 58 -5.12 -6.95 -3.71
CA THR A 58 -6.12 -7.93 -4.11
C THR A 58 -7.08 -8.20 -2.97
N LYS A 59 -8.36 -8.37 -3.31
CA LYS A 59 -9.43 -8.76 -2.40
C LYS A 59 -9.91 -10.16 -2.76
N GLN A 60 -10.04 -11.01 -1.76
CA GLN A 60 -10.47 -12.40 -1.90
C GLN A 60 -11.87 -12.52 -2.52
N ALA A 61 -12.12 -13.66 -3.17
CA ALA A 61 -13.40 -13.94 -3.79
C ALA A 61 -14.54 -13.98 -2.76
N GLN A 62 -15.66 -13.31 -3.08
CA GLN A 62 -16.87 -13.34 -2.28
C GLN A 62 -17.94 -14.19 -2.98
N SER A 63 -18.65 -15.01 -2.22
CA SER A 63 -19.66 -15.94 -2.77
C SER A 63 -20.92 -15.25 -3.29
N SER A 64 -21.20 -14.03 -2.82
CA SER A 64 -22.33 -13.20 -3.23
C SER A 64 -21.94 -11.71 -3.23
N ALA A 65 -22.71 -10.90 -3.94
CA ALA A 65 -22.55 -9.45 -3.94
C ALA A 65 -22.96 -8.86 -2.57
N PRO A 66 -22.19 -7.92 -2.01
CA PRO A 66 -22.61 -7.25 -0.79
C PRO A 66 -23.86 -6.40 -1.06
N PRO A 67 -24.76 -6.23 -0.07
CA PRO A 67 -25.95 -5.40 -0.21
C PRO A 67 -25.61 -4.00 -0.70
N GLY A 68 -26.25 -3.57 -1.80
CA GLY A 68 -26.01 -2.26 -2.42
C GLY A 68 -24.59 -2.04 -2.95
N MET A 69 -23.79 -3.10 -3.15
CA MET A 69 -22.35 -3.00 -3.49
C MET A 69 -21.53 -2.19 -2.49
N LEU A 70 -21.98 -2.10 -1.23
CA LEU A 70 -21.28 -1.32 -0.22
C LEU A 70 -20.08 -2.08 0.34
N CYS A 71 -18.96 -1.37 0.51
CA CYS A 71 -17.76 -1.87 1.18
C CYS A 71 -17.29 -0.85 2.20
N ASN A 72 -17.25 -1.25 3.46
CA ASN A 72 -16.84 -0.40 4.58
C ASN A 72 -15.36 -0.60 4.96
N ASP A 73 -14.63 -1.39 4.18
CA ASP A 73 -13.24 -1.69 4.43
C ASP A 73 -12.39 -0.42 4.29
N LYS A 74 -11.43 -0.26 5.20
CA LYS A 74 -10.51 0.87 5.21
C LYS A 74 -9.09 0.37 5.34
N PHE A 75 -8.19 1.06 4.65
CA PHE A 75 -6.76 0.90 4.85
C PHE A 75 -6.21 2.13 5.56
N LEU A 76 -5.26 1.89 6.46
CA LEU A 76 -4.42 2.92 7.04
C LEU A 76 -3.00 2.63 6.57
N PHE A 77 -2.48 3.52 5.74
CA PHE A 77 -1.07 3.58 5.40
C PHE A 77 -0.35 4.42 6.44
N GLN A 78 0.80 3.94 6.90
CA GLN A 78 1.69 4.69 7.78
C GLN A 78 3.09 4.69 7.17
N ALA A 79 3.74 5.85 7.16
CA ALA A 79 5.13 6.03 6.75
C ALA A 79 5.92 6.78 7.82
N THR A 80 7.20 6.45 7.94
CA THR A 80 8.10 7.10 8.90
C THR A 80 9.52 7.10 8.36
N VAL A 81 10.30 8.10 8.77
CA VAL A 81 11.71 8.20 8.42
C VAL A 81 12.50 7.20 9.25
N VAL A 82 13.42 6.49 8.60
CA VAL A 82 14.34 5.55 9.24
C VAL A 82 15.79 5.89 8.88
N PRO A 83 16.77 5.48 9.70
CA PRO A 83 18.18 5.67 9.37
C PRO A 83 18.57 5.09 8.01
N ILE A 84 19.58 5.71 7.39
CA ILE A 84 20.17 5.19 6.15
C ILE A 84 20.71 3.78 6.41
N GLY A 85 20.44 2.87 5.47
CA GLY A 85 20.88 1.49 5.57
C GLY A 85 20.00 0.59 6.46
N THR A 86 18.91 1.11 7.05
CA THR A 86 17.94 0.27 7.76
C THR A 86 17.40 -0.81 6.82
N THR A 87 17.61 -2.06 7.23
CA THR A 87 17.18 -3.24 6.50
C THR A 87 15.75 -3.64 6.89
N LYS A 88 15.16 -4.55 6.11
CA LYS A 88 13.82 -5.10 6.34
C LYS A 88 13.64 -5.67 7.75
N ASP A 89 14.64 -6.39 8.24
CA ASP A 89 14.59 -7.13 9.51
C ASP A 89 14.76 -6.21 10.73
N GLU A 90 15.31 -5.00 10.51
CA GLU A 90 15.46 -3.96 11.53
C GLU A 90 14.21 -3.07 11.67
N ILE A 91 13.26 -3.17 10.73
CA ILE A 91 11.98 -2.45 10.83
C ILE A 91 11.09 -3.16 11.84
N THR A 92 10.93 -2.55 13.01
CA THR A 92 10.14 -3.07 14.12
C THR A 92 8.81 -2.33 14.29
N ARG A 93 7.92 -2.86 15.13
CA ARG A 93 6.69 -2.14 15.53
C ARG A 93 6.98 -0.80 16.21
N GLY A 94 8.10 -0.70 16.92
CA GLY A 94 8.53 0.54 17.59
C GLY A 94 8.81 1.68 16.62
N ASN A 95 9.11 1.40 15.35
CA ASN A 95 9.26 2.43 14.32
C ASN A 95 7.94 3.18 14.04
N PHE A 96 6.78 2.56 14.32
CA PHE A 96 5.44 3.10 14.06
C PHE A 96 4.63 3.35 15.34
N ALA A 97 5.29 3.48 16.49
CA ALA A 97 4.64 3.72 17.77
C ALA A 97 4.57 5.24 18.06
N ALA A 98 3.42 5.69 18.58
CA ALA A 98 3.11 7.11 18.79
C ALA A 98 3.88 7.77 19.96
N ASP A 99 4.49 6.95 20.81
CA ASP A 99 5.36 7.35 21.92
C ASP A 99 6.83 7.57 21.50
N SER A 100 7.17 7.21 20.25
CA SER A 100 8.47 7.54 19.68
C SER A 100 8.51 9.01 19.29
N SER A 101 9.66 9.67 19.44
CA SER A 101 9.90 11.04 18.98
C SER A 101 9.84 11.21 17.44
N LYS A 102 9.34 10.20 16.72
CA LYS A 102 9.33 10.11 15.27
C LYS A 102 8.00 10.62 14.72
N THR A 103 8.07 11.39 13.64
CA THR A 103 6.89 11.79 12.89
C THR A 103 6.40 10.63 12.02
N ILE A 104 5.15 10.23 12.20
CA ILE A 104 4.48 9.21 11.38
C ILE A 104 3.49 9.92 10.46
N GLU A 105 3.69 9.79 9.16
CA GLU A 105 2.67 10.16 8.17
C GLU A 105 1.59 9.08 8.14
N GLU A 106 0.32 9.48 8.22
CA GLU A 106 -0.82 8.58 8.15
C GLU A 106 -1.77 8.95 7.00
N VAL A 107 -2.07 7.98 6.13
CA VAL A 107 -3.01 8.15 5.03
C VAL A 107 -4.12 7.10 5.14
N LYS A 108 -5.37 7.55 5.25
CA LYS A 108 -6.55 6.67 5.26
C LYS A 108 -7.09 6.50 3.84
N LEU A 109 -7.09 5.28 3.35
CA LEU A 109 -7.64 4.90 2.05
C LEU A 109 -8.98 4.19 2.27
N ARG A 110 -9.99 4.56 1.47
CA ARG A 110 -11.29 3.88 1.47
C ARG A 110 -11.33 2.85 0.36
N VAL A 111 -12.10 1.78 0.57
CA VAL A 111 -12.38 0.78 -0.47
C VAL A 111 -13.78 0.98 -1.01
N THR A 112 -13.92 0.97 -2.33
CA THR A 112 -15.22 0.99 -3.00
C THR A 112 -15.32 -0.12 -4.03
N LEU A 113 -16.53 -0.66 -4.17
CA LEU A 113 -16.85 -1.70 -5.14
C LEU A 113 -17.65 -1.09 -6.28
N THR A 114 -17.33 -1.49 -7.51
CA THR A 114 -18.00 -1.01 -8.72
C THR A 114 -18.44 -2.19 -9.58
N SER A 115 -19.57 -2.05 -10.26
CA SER A 115 -20.16 -3.06 -11.15
C SER A 115 -20.02 -2.75 -12.65
N GLY A 116 -19.38 -1.62 -13.01
CA GLY A 116 -19.29 -1.11 -14.39
C GLY A 116 -18.02 -1.50 -15.15
N PRO A 117 -17.91 -1.13 -16.46
CA PRO A 117 -16.67 -1.26 -17.21
C PRO A 117 -15.54 -0.45 -16.54
N ASN A 118 -14.33 -0.98 -16.56
CA ASN A 118 -13.14 -0.31 -16.00
C ASN A 118 -12.76 0.87 -16.89
N VAL A 119 -13.36 2.05 -16.68
CA VAL A 119 -13.02 3.27 -17.44
C VAL A 119 -11.62 3.80 -17.08
N TRP A 120 -10.92 3.18 -16.11
CA TRP A 120 -9.62 3.64 -15.59
C TRP A 120 -8.44 2.67 -15.84
N LEU A 121 -8.59 1.64 -16.68
CA LEU A 121 -7.51 0.68 -16.99
C LEU A 121 -6.86 0.86 -18.36
N ILE A 122 -7.07 2.01 -19.00
CA ILE A 122 -6.25 2.43 -20.14
C ILE A 122 -5.47 3.66 -19.72
N ASP A 123 -4.39 3.44 -18.99
CA ASP A 123 -3.09 3.81 -19.54
C ASP A 123 -2.01 2.86 -19.00
N GLU A 124 -1.30 2.28 -19.97
CA GLU A 124 -0.05 1.54 -19.92
C GLU A 124 0.05 0.30 -19.00
N GLU A 125 0.03 -0.86 -19.68
CA GLU A 125 0.94 -1.97 -19.45
C GLU A 125 2.22 -1.51 -18.72
N ILE A 126 2.25 -1.68 -17.39
CA ILE A 126 3.45 -1.46 -16.59
C ILE A 126 4.55 -2.29 -17.24
N LYS A 127 5.48 -1.61 -17.92
CA LYS A 127 6.64 -2.26 -18.52
C LYS A 127 7.32 -3.03 -17.41
N ARG A 128 7.55 -4.32 -17.66
CA ARG A 128 8.23 -5.27 -16.77
C ARG A 128 9.59 -4.76 -16.25
N ASP A 129 10.12 -3.69 -16.83
CA ASP A 129 11.44 -3.14 -16.54
C ASP A 129 11.44 -2.06 -15.44
N ASP A 130 10.28 -1.51 -15.03
CA ASP A 130 10.19 -0.57 -13.89
C ASP A 130 9.97 -1.29 -12.53
N ILE A 131 10.19 -2.62 -12.50
CA ILE A 131 10.06 -3.45 -11.31
C ILE A 131 11.22 -3.13 -10.35
N PHE A 132 11.00 -2.16 -9.46
CA PHE A 132 11.86 -1.98 -8.30
C PHE A 132 11.53 -3.02 -7.23
N GLU A 133 12.54 -3.76 -6.76
CA GLU A 133 12.41 -4.85 -5.82
C GLU A 133 12.05 -4.34 -4.41
N ALA A 134 10.75 -4.22 -4.13
CA ALA A 134 10.24 -3.99 -2.78
C ALA A 134 10.01 -5.34 -2.08
N SER A 135 10.72 -5.56 -0.98
CA SER A 135 10.64 -6.81 -0.22
C SER A 135 9.45 -6.81 0.73
N CYS A 136 8.56 -7.79 0.56
CA CYS A 136 7.41 -8.03 1.44
C CYS A 136 7.84 -8.75 2.72
N THR A 137 7.45 -8.26 3.91
CA THR A 137 7.43 -9.08 5.12
C THR A 137 6.05 -9.09 5.75
N LYS A 138 5.60 -10.28 6.14
CA LYS A 138 4.43 -10.45 6.99
C LYS A 138 4.93 -10.44 8.43
N LEU A 139 4.46 -9.49 9.20
CA LEU A 139 4.63 -9.51 10.65
C LEU A 139 3.60 -10.46 11.27
N ASP A 140 3.91 -10.93 12.47
CA ASP A 140 3.13 -11.87 13.27
C ASP A 140 1.69 -11.38 13.60
N ASP A 141 1.44 -10.07 13.58
CA ASP A 141 0.09 -9.48 13.74
C ASP A 141 -0.74 -9.43 12.45
N GLY A 142 -0.26 -10.05 11.36
CA GLY A 142 -0.92 -10.01 10.05
C GLY A 142 -0.69 -8.70 9.28
N THR A 143 0.14 -7.80 9.79
CA THR A 143 0.62 -6.64 9.06
C THR A 143 1.51 -7.06 7.90
N THR A 144 1.35 -6.40 6.75
CA THR A 144 2.34 -6.45 5.68
C THR A 144 3.17 -5.16 5.70
N SER A 145 4.47 -5.27 5.97
CA SER A 145 5.42 -4.17 5.82
C SER A 145 6.23 -4.37 4.54
N TRP A 146 6.69 -3.26 4.02
CA TRP A 146 7.47 -3.18 2.81
C TRP A 146 8.69 -2.33 3.11
N SER A 147 9.83 -2.80 2.63
CA SER A 147 11.05 -2.02 2.61
C SER A 147 11.61 -2.02 1.20
N ARG A 148 12.20 -0.89 0.83
CA ARG A 148 13.03 -0.80 -0.36
C ARG A 148 14.39 -1.40 -0.01
N THR A 149 14.79 -2.47 -0.67
CA THR A 149 16.18 -2.92 -0.67
C THR A 149 16.91 -2.18 -1.79
N GLY A 150 17.86 -1.32 -1.42
CA GLY A 150 18.90 -0.80 -2.31
C GLY A 150 18.50 0.38 -3.22
N LEU A 151 19.39 1.38 -3.25
CA LEU A 151 19.45 2.39 -4.29
C LEU A 151 19.59 1.71 -5.66
N ASN A 152 18.87 2.20 -6.68
CA ASN A 152 19.51 2.37 -7.98
C ASN A 152 20.06 3.79 -8.00
N GLN A 153 21.34 3.92 -7.66
CA GLN A 153 22.15 4.98 -8.21
C GLN A 153 22.25 4.69 -9.70
N ASN A 154 21.39 5.30 -10.52
CA ASN A 154 21.76 5.60 -11.89
C ASN A 154 21.98 7.10 -11.96
N VAL A 155 23.11 7.51 -11.36
CA VAL A 155 23.85 8.66 -11.85
C VAL A 155 24.67 8.13 -13.01
N THR A 156 24.25 8.42 -14.23
CA THR A 156 25.13 8.84 -15.33
C THR A 156 24.30 9.70 -16.26
#